data_AF-A0AAE9ZYE1-F1
#
_entry.id   AF-A0AAE9ZYE1-F1
#
_cell.length_a   1.000
_cell.length_b   1.000
_cell.length_c   1.000
_cell.angle_alpha   90.00
_cell.angle_beta   90.00
_cell.angle_gamma   90.00
#
_symmetry.space_group_name_H-M   'P 1'
#
loop_
_entity.id
_entity.type
_entity.pdbx_description
1 polymer ?
#
loop_
_entity_poly.entity_id
_entity_poly.type
_entity_poly.pdbx_seq_one_letter_code
_entity_poly.pdbx_strand_id
1 'polypeptide(L)'
;MPSLRTVLTSGLSVVVIALGLLVWRQHQAIAALQAHAAAATPGVLTVNVVPSSSVRTTGTGATVAPTASVGRENRLRDERRLEGLAELMENPKFLRAMVSHQRTMLDGRFGELFRRLDLNDEELESLRALLIEKQNAALDVLMVSRGEVGGTLTGGEIKQAATRARSDIDEMIRQTLGDERYGIYKAYEASMPQRSTVAQLQQRLSYTDSPLEPRQAEALVDLMVEVSGENTVSSRPGVSVIVDPSDQQAVPIVQGAAESSPVTPEMLELAGRVLDSRQLKAFTDLGQELYAAAMVVDLARETMATQGNHKIPSTLEGLDIHLLLQ
;
A
#
# COMPACT_ATOMS: atom_id res chain seq x y z
N MET A 1 40.29 21.09 3.77
CA MET A 1 39.75 19.74 3.99
C MET A 1 39.35 19.63 5.45
N PRO A 2 38.05 19.48 5.77
CA PRO A 2 37.61 19.31 7.15
C PRO A 2 38.17 17.98 7.69
N SER A 3 38.66 17.99 8.93
CA SER A 3 39.21 16.79 9.56
C SER A 3 38.13 15.73 9.75
N LEU A 4 38.46 14.45 9.53
CA LEU A 4 37.55 13.30 9.63
C LEU A 4 36.74 13.28 10.95
N ARG A 5 37.31 13.85 12.02
CA ARG A 5 36.68 13.99 13.33
C ARG A 5 35.49 14.96 13.34
N THR A 6 35.54 16.02 12.54
CA THR A 6 34.48 17.03 12.47
C THR A 6 33.24 16.48 11.76
N VAL A 7 33.43 15.62 10.74
CA VAL A 7 32.35 14.98 9.99
C VAL A 7 31.62 13.94 10.85
N LEU A 8 32.35 13.17 11.65
CA LEU A 8 31.79 12.18 12.57
C LEU A 8 30.96 12.82 13.69
N THR A 9 31.40 13.96 14.24
CA THR A 9 30.63 14.67 15.28
C THR A 9 29.36 15.33 14.74
N SER A 10 29.38 15.82 13.49
CA SER A 10 28.17 16.39 12.88
C SER A 10 27.12 15.32 12.57
N GLY A 11 27.52 14.12 12.12
CA GLY A 11 26.59 13.03 11.84
C GLY A 11 25.82 12.57 13.08
N LEU A 12 26.52 12.37 14.20
CA LEU A 12 25.91 11.96 15.47
C LEU A 12 24.87 12.98 15.98
N SER A 13 25.13 14.27 15.76
CA SER A 13 24.24 15.35 16.22
C SER A 13 22.90 15.35 15.47
N VAL A 14 22.91 15.05 14.17
CA VAL A 14 21.70 15.00 13.33
C VAL A 14 20.83 13.80 13.71
N VAL A 15 21.44 12.63 13.99
CA VAL A 15 20.71 11.43 14.41
C VAL A 15 20.00 11.63 15.76
N VAL A 16 20.66 12.28 16.73
CA VAL A 16 20.04 12.58 18.03
C VAL A 16 18.85 13.54 17.89
N ILE A 17 18.96 14.54 17.00
CA ILE A 17 17.86 15.47 16.73
C ILE A 17 16.69 14.76 16.04
N ALA A 18 16.96 13.89 15.07
CA ALA A 18 15.92 13.10 14.38
C ALA A 18 15.17 12.17 15.34
N LEU A 19 15.89 11.46 16.22
CA LEU A 19 15.28 10.63 17.26
C LEU A 19 14.48 11.46 18.28
N GLY A 20 14.98 12.65 18.65
CA GLY A 20 14.27 13.57 19.52
C GLY A 20 12.94 14.06 18.92
N LEU A 21 12.93 14.38 17.63
CA LEU A 21 11.72 14.78 16.90
C LEU A 21 10.71 13.62 16.78
N LEU A 22 11.19 12.40 16.56
CA LEU A 22 10.35 11.19 16.51
C LEU A 22 9.66 10.94 17.86
N VAL A 23 10.41 10.99 18.97
CA VAL A 23 9.88 10.81 20.33
C VAL A 23 8.90 11.93 20.68
N TRP A 24 9.20 13.17 20.31
CA TRP A 24 8.29 14.31 20.54
C TRP A 24 6.96 14.15 19.78
N ARG A 25 7.01 13.66 18.54
CA ARG A 25 5.82 13.38 17.73
C ARG A 25 4.99 12.23 18.32
N GLN A 26 5.62 11.17 18.82
CA GLN A 26 4.92 10.11 19.55
C GLN A 26 4.27 10.62 20.83
N HIS A 27 4.95 11.52 21.55
CA HIS A 27 4.41 12.10 22.79
C HIS A 27 3.18 12.98 22.53
N GLN A 28 3.19 13.79 21.47
CA GLN A 28 2.03 14.58 21.03
C GLN A 28 0.81 13.69 20.70
N ALA A 29 1.04 12.55 20.04
CA ALA A 29 -0.03 11.61 19.72
C ALA A 29 -0.67 10.99 20.97
N ILE A 30 0.14 10.61 21.97
CA ILE A 30 -0.38 10.08 23.25
C ILE A 30 -1.14 11.16 24.02
N ALA A 31 -0.63 12.40 24.06
CA ALA A 31 -1.30 13.51 24.73
C ALA A 31 -2.66 13.84 24.08
N ALA A 32 -2.75 13.77 22.74
CA ALA A 32 -4.00 13.94 22.02
C ALA A 32 -5.01 12.83 22.39
N LEU A 33 -4.59 11.56 22.44
CA LEU A 33 -5.47 10.45 22.84
C LEU A 33 -5.96 10.57 24.28
N GLN A 34 -5.11 11.01 25.21
CA GLN A 34 -5.49 11.25 26.61
C GLN A 34 -6.47 12.42 26.74
N ALA A 35 -6.32 13.48 25.95
CA ALA A 35 -7.27 14.60 25.92
C ALA A 35 -8.65 14.16 25.40
N HIS A 36 -8.70 13.25 24.43
CA HIS A 36 -9.95 12.69 23.91
C HIS A 36 -10.62 11.74 24.90
N ALA A 37 -9.83 10.90 25.60
CA ALA A 37 -10.33 10.03 26.66
C ALA A 37 -10.86 10.83 27.87
N ALA A 38 -10.23 11.95 28.22
CA ALA A 38 -10.67 12.83 29.30
C ALA A 38 -11.94 13.64 28.95
N ALA A 39 -12.19 13.90 27.66
CA ALA A 39 -13.41 14.56 27.19
C ALA A 39 -14.63 13.61 27.12
N ALA A 40 -14.41 12.29 27.16
CA ALA A 40 -15.47 11.30 27.24
C ALA A 40 -16.05 11.25 28.68
N THR A 41 -17.16 11.95 28.89
CA THR A 41 -17.85 12.01 30.19
C THR A 41 -18.38 10.61 30.56
N PRO A 42 -18.13 10.07 31.77
CA PRO A 42 -18.65 8.77 32.18
C PRO A 42 -20.17 8.82 32.40
N GLY A 43 -20.93 8.51 31.36
CA GLY A 43 -22.36 8.24 31.46
C GLY A 43 -22.59 6.91 32.16
N VAL A 44 -23.02 6.97 33.42
CA VAL A 44 -23.41 5.83 34.27
C VAL A 44 -24.53 5.04 33.59
N LEU A 45 -24.20 3.89 32.99
CA LEU A 45 -25.18 2.88 32.59
C LEU A 45 -25.50 2.00 33.79
N THR A 46 -26.58 2.33 34.50
CA THR A 46 -27.20 1.44 35.48
C THR A 46 -27.72 0.19 34.78
N VAL A 47 -27.03 -0.93 34.98
CA VAL A 47 -27.48 -2.26 34.59
C VAL A 47 -28.61 -2.67 35.55
N ASN A 48 -29.84 -2.69 35.05
CA ASN A 48 -30.99 -3.23 35.76
C ASN A 48 -31.29 -4.64 35.22
N VAL A 49 -31.25 -5.65 36.09
CA VAL A 49 -31.43 -7.06 35.72
C VAL A 49 -32.63 -7.65 36.47
N VAL A 50 -33.43 -8.45 35.73
CA VAL A 50 -34.34 -9.55 36.15
C VAL A 50 -35.80 -9.13 36.55
N PRO A 51 -36.87 -9.96 36.40
CA PRO A 51 -37.10 -11.25 35.68
C PRO A 51 -38.32 -11.31 34.72
N SER A 52 -38.36 -12.43 33.99
CA SER A 52 -39.46 -13.14 33.31
C SER A 52 -40.91 -12.90 33.74
N SER A 53 -41.81 -12.86 32.75
CA SER A 53 -43.16 -13.43 32.83
C SER A 53 -43.67 -13.85 31.45
N SER A 54 -44.07 -15.12 31.37
CA SER A 54 -44.66 -15.80 30.23
C SER A 54 -46.12 -15.39 29.99
N VAL A 55 -46.48 -15.06 28.75
CA VAL A 55 -47.86 -15.21 28.24
C VAL A 55 -47.82 -15.68 26.78
N ARG A 56 -48.48 -16.80 26.53
CA ARG A 56 -48.83 -17.33 25.21
C ARG A 56 -50.29 -16.97 24.96
N THR A 57 -50.59 -16.25 23.86
CA THR A 57 -51.85 -16.39 23.13
C THR A 57 -51.67 -16.02 21.65
N THR A 58 -52.30 -16.85 20.84
CA THR A 58 -52.39 -16.93 19.38
C THR A 58 -52.89 -15.66 18.68
N GLY A 59 -52.42 -15.42 17.44
CA GLY A 59 -53.04 -14.44 16.55
C GLY A 59 -52.32 -14.31 15.20
N THR A 60 -52.87 -14.94 14.17
CA THR A 60 -52.54 -14.85 12.74
C THR A 60 -52.53 -13.40 12.23
N GLY A 61 -51.51 -13.02 11.45
CA GLY A 61 -51.51 -11.76 10.70
C GLY A 61 -50.19 -11.51 10.00
N ALA A 62 -50.15 -11.73 8.68
CA ALA A 62 -49.03 -11.41 7.83
C ALA A 62 -48.77 -9.90 7.78
N THR A 63 -47.52 -9.47 7.97
CA THR A 63 -46.96 -8.23 7.40
C THR A 63 -45.45 -8.42 7.33
N VAL A 64 -44.95 -8.61 6.11
CA VAL A 64 -43.52 -8.60 5.80
C VAL A 64 -43.09 -7.13 5.83
N ALA A 65 -42.23 -6.77 6.79
CA ALA A 65 -41.57 -5.47 6.87
C ALA A 65 -40.03 -5.66 6.88
N PRO A 66 -39.25 -4.77 6.22
CA PRO A 66 -37.93 -5.10 5.71
C PRO A 66 -36.76 -4.58 6.59
N THR A 67 -35.62 -5.29 6.53
CA THR A 67 -34.25 -4.74 6.52
C THR A 67 -33.70 -3.92 7.72
N ALA A 68 -34.18 -4.08 8.96
CA ALA A 68 -33.57 -3.41 10.13
C ALA A 68 -32.60 -4.28 10.95
N SER A 69 -32.75 -5.60 10.93
CA SER A 69 -31.94 -6.53 11.73
C SER A 69 -30.55 -6.82 11.11
N VAL A 70 -30.49 -6.93 9.78
CA VAL A 70 -29.25 -7.24 9.04
C VAL A 70 -28.19 -6.14 9.20
N GLY A 71 -28.60 -4.86 9.22
CA GLY A 71 -27.67 -3.74 9.39
C GLY A 71 -27.14 -3.53 10.81
N ARG A 72 -27.77 -4.15 11.82
CA ARG A 72 -27.34 -4.08 13.23
C ARG A 72 -26.41 -5.25 13.56
N GLU A 73 -26.69 -6.42 13.01
CA GLU A 73 -25.84 -7.61 13.13
C GLU A 73 -24.51 -7.45 12.38
N ASN A 74 -24.53 -6.87 11.17
CA ASN A 74 -23.29 -6.56 10.44
C ASN A 74 -22.42 -5.53 11.17
N ARG A 75 -23.02 -4.46 11.71
CA ARG A 75 -22.28 -3.45 12.51
C ARG A 75 -21.60 -4.06 13.73
N LEU A 76 -22.30 -4.90 14.48
CA LEU A 76 -21.74 -5.59 15.65
C LEU A 76 -20.64 -6.60 15.27
N ARG A 77 -20.67 -7.15 14.05
CA ARG A 77 -19.65 -8.07 13.53
C ARG A 77 -18.39 -7.32 13.07
N ASP A 78 -18.56 -6.16 12.47
CA ASP A 78 -17.47 -5.27 12.05
C ASP A 78 -16.78 -4.65 13.26
N GLU A 79 -17.54 -4.19 14.26
CA GLU A 79 -17.01 -3.68 15.54
C GLU A 79 -16.14 -4.73 16.24
N ARG A 80 -16.59 -5.99 16.33
CA ARG A 80 -15.80 -7.09 16.93
C ARG A 80 -14.55 -7.45 16.14
N ARG A 81 -14.57 -7.31 14.80
CA ARG A 81 -13.40 -7.53 13.95
C ARG A 81 -12.35 -6.42 14.13
N LEU A 82 -12.79 -5.18 14.27
CA LEU A 82 -11.91 -4.04 14.54
C LEU A 82 -11.30 -4.11 15.95
N GLU A 83 -12.09 -4.50 16.96
CA GLU A 83 -11.62 -4.72 18.34
C GLU A 83 -10.56 -5.83 18.40
N GLY A 84 -10.80 -6.96 17.74
CA GLY A 84 -9.83 -8.06 17.68
C GLY A 84 -8.54 -7.70 16.92
N LEU A 85 -8.61 -6.78 15.95
CA LEU A 85 -7.43 -6.24 15.28
C LEU A 85 -6.67 -5.27 16.21
N ALA A 86 -7.37 -4.41 16.95
CA ALA A 86 -6.77 -3.48 17.90
C ALA A 86 -6.03 -4.24 19.03
N GLU A 87 -6.65 -5.28 19.60
CA GLU A 87 -6.02 -6.15 20.62
C GLU A 87 -4.77 -6.85 20.07
N LEU A 88 -4.78 -7.24 18.79
CA LEU A 88 -3.62 -7.82 18.13
C LEU A 88 -2.50 -6.79 17.91
N MET A 89 -2.83 -5.53 17.60
CA MET A 89 -1.86 -4.43 17.45
C MET A 89 -1.24 -4.01 18.79
N GLU A 90 -1.91 -4.22 19.91
CA GLU A 90 -1.36 -4.01 21.25
C GLU A 90 -0.40 -5.14 21.68
N ASN A 91 -0.39 -6.27 20.96
CA ASN A 91 0.48 -7.39 21.28
C ASN A 91 1.93 -7.16 20.80
N PRO A 92 2.93 -7.06 21.71
CA PRO A 92 4.31 -6.76 21.34
C PRO A 92 5.01 -7.88 20.55
N LYS A 93 4.49 -9.12 20.61
CA LYS A 93 4.99 -10.24 19.79
C LYS A 93 4.49 -10.11 18.36
N PHE A 94 3.24 -9.68 18.17
CA PHE A 94 2.67 -9.45 16.84
C PHE A 94 3.38 -8.28 16.15
N LEU A 95 3.58 -7.15 16.83
CA LEU A 95 4.32 -6.01 16.28
C LEU A 95 5.73 -6.40 15.82
N ARG A 96 6.46 -7.18 16.64
CA ARG A 96 7.79 -7.70 16.27
C ARG A 96 7.73 -8.60 15.03
N ALA A 97 6.75 -9.49 14.96
CA ALA A 97 6.57 -10.37 13.81
C ALA A 97 6.23 -9.57 12.53
N MET A 98 5.40 -8.53 12.64
CA MET A 98 5.04 -7.65 11.53
C MET A 98 6.25 -6.89 10.99
N VAL A 99 7.05 -6.28 11.86
CA VAL A 99 8.28 -5.58 11.46
C VAL A 99 9.27 -6.55 10.80
N SER A 100 9.43 -7.75 11.36
CA SER A 100 10.27 -8.79 10.76
C SER A 100 9.77 -9.21 9.37
N HIS A 101 8.45 -9.31 9.19
CA HIS A 101 7.84 -9.65 7.91
C HIS A 101 8.04 -8.53 6.87
N GLN A 102 7.80 -7.27 7.24
CA GLN A 102 8.06 -6.12 6.37
C GLN A 102 9.51 -6.04 5.92
N ARG A 103 10.46 -6.27 6.83
CA ARG A 103 11.90 -6.34 6.51
C ARG A 103 12.20 -7.44 5.51
N THR A 104 11.66 -8.65 5.71
CA THR A 104 11.85 -9.77 4.78
C THR A 104 11.31 -9.45 3.38
N MET A 105 10.14 -8.80 3.30
CA MET A 105 9.55 -8.36 2.03
C MET A 105 10.41 -7.29 1.34
N LEU A 106 10.95 -6.34 2.11
CA LEU A 106 11.87 -5.33 1.58
C LEU A 106 13.19 -5.94 1.11
N ASP A 107 13.75 -6.87 1.86
CA ASP A 107 14.98 -7.57 1.47
C ASP A 107 14.79 -8.36 0.17
N GLY A 108 13.64 -9.00 -0.01
CA GLY A 108 13.29 -9.63 -1.28
C GLY A 108 13.18 -8.64 -2.44
N ARG A 109 12.59 -7.47 -2.20
CA ARG A 109 12.32 -6.45 -3.23
C ARG A 109 13.54 -5.60 -3.60
N PHE A 110 14.38 -5.26 -2.62
CA PHE A 110 15.50 -4.32 -2.74
C PHE A 110 16.87 -4.95 -2.47
N GLY A 111 16.96 -6.27 -2.24
CA GLY A 111 18.23 -6.93 -1.92
C GLY A 111 19.30 -6.83 -3.02
N GLU A 112 18.92 -6.67 -4.28
CA GLU A 112 19.86 -6.37 -5.38
C GLU A 112 20.40 -4.94 -5.28
N LEU A 113 19.50 -3.97 -5.07
CA LEU A 113 19.87 -2.58 -4.81
C LEU A 113 20.82 -2.46 -3.60
N PHE A 114 20.51 -3.10 -2.48
CA PHE A 114 21.34 -3.02 -1.27
C PHE A 114 22.77 -3.48 -1.52
N ARG A 115 22.96 -4.53 -2.32
CA ARG A 115 24.30 -4.98 -2.75
C ARG A 115 24.97 -3.99 -3.69
N ARG A 116 24.21 -3.36 -4.59
CA ARG A 116 24.73 -2.39 -5.57
C ARG A 116 25.15 -1.06 -4.93
N LEU A 117 24.47 -0.65 -3.86
CA LEU A 117 24.78 0.59 -3.14
C LEU A 117 26.01 0.49 -2.22
N ASP A 118 26.48 -0.74 -1.93
CA ASP A 118 27.65 -1.02 -1.08
C ASP A 118 27.57 -0.27 0.27
N LEU A 119 26.43 -0.42 0.95
CA LEU A 119 26.14 0.22 2.22
C LEU A 119 26.78 -0.56 3.37
N ASN A 120 27.24 0.16 4.40
CA ASN A 120 27.57 -0.48 5.67
C ASN A 120 26.29 -0.86 6.45
N ASP A 121 26.43 -1.66 7.52
CA ASP A 121 25.29 -2.17 8.29
C ASP A 121 24.38 -1.06 8.86
N GLU A 122 24.96 0.07 9.28
CA GLU A 122 24.21 1.21 9.84
C GLU A 122 23.45 1.99 8.76
N GLU A 123 24.09 2.24 7.61
CA GLU A 123 23.47 2.85 6.44
C GLU A 123 22.33 1.98 5.88
N LEU A 124 22.54 0.66 5.83
CA LEU A 124 21.55 -0.30 5.35
C LEU A 124 20.32 -0.35 6.27
N GLU A 125 20.49 -0.42 7.59
CA GLU A 125 19.37 -0.39 8.52
C GLU A 125 18.61 0.94 8.46
N SER A 126 19.33 2.06 8.32
CA SER A 126 18.73 3.39 8.14
C SER A 126 17.91 3.48 6.84
N LEU A 127 18.46 2.99 5.72
CA LEU A 127 17.74 2.94 4.45
C LEU A 127 16.50 2.03 4.55
N ARG A 128 16.61 0.84 5.15
CA ARG A 128 15.47 -0.06 5.37
C ARG A 128 14.36 0.62 6.16
N ALA A 129 14.70 1.30 7.26
CA ALA A 129 13.74 2.03 8.06
C ALA A 129 13.02 3.12 7.25
N LEU A 130 13.76 3.89 6.45
CA LEU A 130 13.18 4.91 5.58
C LEU A 130 12.27 4.32 4.48
N LEU A 131 12.60 3.15 3.94
CA LEU A 131 11.76 2.46 2.95
C LEU A 131 10.45 1.94 3.57
N ILE A 132 10.49 1.43 4.80
CA ILE A 132 9.28 1.05 5.55
C ILE A 132 8.42 2.29 5.79
N GLU A 133 9.02 3.38 6.27
CA GLU A 133 8.32 4.64 6.51
C GLU A 133 7.67 5.17 5.23
N LYS A 134 8.38 5.11 4.10
CA LYS A 134 7.86 5.50 2.79
C LYS A 134 6.64 4.67 2.38
N GLN A 135 6.63 3.37 2.68
CA GLN A 135 5.49 2.50 2.42
C GLN A 135 4.29 2.85 3.32
N ASN A 136 4.55 3.17 4.59
CA ASN A 136 3.52 3.50 5.56
C ASN A 136 2.94 4.91 5.35
N ALA A 137 3.72 5.86 4.83
CA ALA A 137 3.31 7.25 4.65
C ALA A 137 1.98 7.41 3.87
N ALA A 138 1.75 6.57 2.85
CA ALA A 138 0.50 6.59 2.10
C ALA A 138 -0.69 6.01 2.89
N LEU A 139 -0.44 5.00 3.73
CA LEU A 139 -1.45 4.41 4.60
C LEU A 139 -1.79 5.35 5.75
N ASP A 140 -0.81 6.03 6.33
CA ASP A 140 -1.01 6.99 7.42
C ASP A 140 -1.87 8.17 6.97
N VAL A 141 -1.60 8.73 5.79
CA VAL A 141 -2.43 9.80 5.21
C VAL A 141 -3.87 9.31 4.97
N LEU A 142 -4.03 8.07 4.50
CA LEU A 142 -5.36 7.47 4.33
C LEU A 142 -6.08 7.26 5.68
N MET A 143 -5.38 6.79 6.71
CA MET A 143 -5.95 6.58 8.04
C MET A 143 -6.34 7.90 8.70
N VAL A 144 -5.48 8.93 8.63
CA VAL A 144 -5.79 10.28 9.14
C VAL A 144 -7.01 10.85 8.41
N SER A 145 -7.10 10.70 7.08
CA SER A 145 -8.25 11.17 6.31
C SER A 145 -9.59 10.54 6.70
N ARG A 146 -9.56 9.34 7.31
CA ARG A 146 -10.75 8.60 7.77
C ARG A 146 -11.04 8.79 9.26
N GLY A 147 -10.03 9.17 10.05
CA GLY A 147 -10.08 9.26 11.51
C GLY A 147 -10.48 10.62 12.06
N GLU A 148 -10.48 11.69 11.26
CA GLU A 148 -10.97 12.99 11.71
C GLU A 148 -12.50 12.97 11.89
N VAL A 149 -12.92 12.92 13.15
CA VAL A 149 -14.29 13.16 13.60
C VAL A 149 -14.65 14.62 13.28
N GLY A 150 -15.02 14.90 12.04
CA GLY A 150 -15.50 16.22 11.62
C GLY A 150 -15.10 16.69 10.22
N GLY A 151 -14.24 15.99 9.49
CA GLY A 151 -13.87 16.41 8.13
C GLY A 151 -13.27 15.28 7.31
N THR A 152 -13.94 14.90 6.22
CA THR A 152 -13.32 14.08 5.18
C THR A 152 -12.40 14.99 4.36
N LEU A 153 -11.09 14.75 4.41
CA LEU A 153 -10.16 15.37 3.45
C LEU A 153 -10.63 15.07 2.03
N THR A 154 -10.59 16.06 1.15
CA THR A 154 -10.88 15.85 -0.27
C THR A 154 -9.80 14.97 -0.89
N GLY A 155 -10.11 14.27 -2.00
CA GLY A 155 -9.14 13.41 -2.68
C GLY A 155 -7.86 14.16 -3.10
N GLY A 156 -7.98 15.45 -3.44
CA GLY A 156 -6.83 16.30 -3.75
C GLY A 156 -5.94 16.60 -2.54
N GLU A 157 -6.53 16.84 -1.36
CA GLU A 157 -5.78 17.08 -0.12
C GLU A 157 -5.06 15.81 0.36
N ILE A 158 -5.71 14.65 0.26
CA ILE A 158 -5.11 13.34 0.54
C ILE A 158 -3.89 13.12 -0.37
N LYS A 159 -4.04 13.36 -1.68
CA LYS A 159 -2.93 13.23 -2.65
C LYS A 159 -1.78 14.19 -2.31
N GLN A 160 -2.08 15.43 -1.98
CA GLN A 160 -1.07 16.42 -1.66
C GLN A 160 -0.33 16.08 -0.36
N ALA A 161 -1.05 15.62 0.67
CA ALA A 161 -0.46 15.16 1.92
C ALA A 161 0.44 13.93 1.71
N ALA A 162 -0.01 12.95 0.94
CA ALA A 162 0.78 11.77 0.60
C ALA A 162 2.04 12.14 -0.21
N THR A 163 1.92 13.08 -1.14
CA THR A 163 3.06 13.58 -1.93
C THR A 163 4.10 14.28 -1.06
N ARG A 164 3.67 15.15 -0.13
CA ARG A 164 4.57 15.81 0.82
C ARG A 164 5.28 14.81 1.72
N ALA A 165 4.54 13.89 2.34
CA ALA A 165 5.11 12.87 3.21
C ALA A 165 6.16 12.01 2.48
N ARG A 166 5.89 11.64 1.22
CA ARG A 166 6.87 10.93 0.38
C ARG A 166 8.09 11.77 0.06
N SER A 167 7.91 13.06 -0.25
CA SER A 167 9.01 13.97 -0.56
C SER A 167 9.97 14.17 0.62
N ASP A 168 9.43 14.29 1.84
CA ASP A 168 10.26 14.45 3.04
C ASP A 168 11.12 13.20 3.29
N ILE A 169 10.53 12.01 3.05
CA ILE A 169 11.26 10.74 3.18
C ILE A 169 12.30 10.58 2.08
N ASP A 170 11.99 10.97 0.84
CA ASP A 170 12.96 10.96 -0.27
C ASP A 170 14.16 11.86 0.02
N GLU A 171 13.94 13.01 0.66
CA GLU A 171 15.03 13.88 1.11
C GLU A 171 15.91 13.22 2.19
N MET A 172 15.30 12.55 3.17
CA MET A 172 16.05 11.79 4.19
C MET A 172 16.84 10.63 3.57
N ILE A 173 16.28 9.94 2.58
CA ILE A 173 16.98 8.90 1.82
C ILE A 173 18.17 9.52 1.07
N ARG A 174 17.98 10.67 0.40
CA ARG A 174 19.07 11.38 -0.27
C ARG A 174 20.18 11.78 0.70
N GLN A 175 19.85 12.28 1.88
CA GLN A 175 20.83 12.65 2.90
C GLN A 175 21.60 11.44 3.45
N THR A 176 20.92 10.29 3.59
CA THR A 176 21.54 9.04 4.07
C THR A 176 22.48 8.44 3.03
N LEU A 177 22.11 8.50 1.75
CA LEU A 177 22.86 7.86 0.66
C LEU A 177 23.90 8.78 0.01
N GLY A 178 23.68 10.09 0.03
CA GLY A 178 24.36 11.04 -0.84
C GLY A 178 23.84 11.01 -2.28
N ASP A 179 24.15 12.05 -3.06
CA ASP A 179 23.54 12.28 -4.37
C ASP A 179 23.77 11.15 -5.39
N GLU A 180 24.97 10.56 -5.41
CA GLU A 180 25.32 9.48 -6.36
C GLU A 180 24.52 8.20 -6.09
N ARG A 181 24.59 7.68 -4.86
CA ARG A 181 23.83 6.49 -4.43
C ARG A 181 22.33 6.74 -4.47
N TYR A 182 21.87 7.96 -4.20
CA TYR A 182 20.48 8.36 -4.36
C TYR A 182 20.02 8.26 -5.83
N GLY A 183 20.85 8.67 -6.79
CA GLY A 183 20.57 8.49 -8.22
C GLY A 183 20.36 7.01 -8.58
N ILE A 184 21.20 6.11 -8.06
CA ILE A 184 21.05 4.66 -8.23
C ILE A 184 19.74 4.17 -7.62
N TYR A 185 19.42 4.61 -6.39
CA TYR A 185 18.16 4.29 -5.74
C TYR A 185 16.94 4.71 -6.56
N LYS A 186 16.91 5.94 -7.07
CA LYS A 186 15.77 6.45 -7.86
C LYS A 186 15.63 5.73 -9.19
N ALA A 187 16.73 5.40 -9.87
CA ALA A 187 16.69 4.59 -11.07
C ALA A 187 16.13 3.19 -10.79
N TYR A 188 16.58 2.56 -9.68
CA TYR A 188 16.05 1.26 -9.27
C TYR A 188 14.56 1.32 -8.93
N GLU A 189 14.13 2.33 -8.17
CA GLU A 189 12.72 2.56 -7.84
C GLU A 189 11.86 2.73 -9.10
N ALA A 190 12.33 3.51 -10.07
CA ALA A 190 11.63 3.72 -11.34
C ALA A 190 11.50 2.44 -12.18
N SER A 191 12.46 1.51 -12.06
CA SER A 191 12.44 0.21 -12.76
C SER A 191 11.58 -0.87 -12.08
N MET A 192 10.98 -0.57 -10.91
CA MET A 192 10.21 -1.55 -10.14
C MET A 192 9.09 -2.22 -10.94
N PRO A 193 8.33 -1.51 -11.80
CA PRO A 193 7.27 -2.16 -12.56
C PRO A 193 7.77 -3.19 -13.57
N GLN A 194 8.89 -2.90 -14.22
CA GLN A 194 9.56 -3.82 -15.14
C GLN A 194 10.11 -5.02 -14.37
N ARG A 195 10.74 -4.79 -13.22
CA ARG A 195 11.23 -5.85 -12.32
C ARG A 195 10.11 -6.77 -11.83
N SER A 196 8.91 -6.23 -11.56
CA SER A 196 7.72 -7.03 -11.22
C SER A 196 7.34 -7.98 -12.36
N THR A 197 7.26 -7.47 -13.59
CA THR A 197 6.95 -8.29 -14.77
C THR A 197 8.01 -9.38 -15.00
N VAL A 198 9.30 -9.04 -14.87
CA VAL A 198 10.39 -10.02 -15.02
C VAL A 198 10.37 -11.06 -13.90
N ALA A 199 10.07 -10.69 -12.65
CA ALA A 199 9.93 -11.63 -11.55
C ALA A 199 8.77 -12.63 -11.78
N GLN A 200 7.65 -12.17 -12.34
CA GLN A 200 6.54 -13.06 -12.74
C GLN A 200 6.97 -14.04 -13.82
N LEU A 201 7.76 -13.58 -14.81
CA LEU A 201 8.33 -14.46 -15.84
C LEU A 201 9.29 -15.49 -15.24
N GLN A 202 10.19 -15.06 -14.33
CA GLN A 202 11.10 -15.96 -13.61
C GLN A 202 10.35 -17.04 -12.85
N GLN A 203 9.29 -16.67 -12.13
CA GLN A 203 8.47 -17.60 -11.37
C GLN A 203 7.82 -18.65 -12.29
N ARG A 204 7.31 -18.25 -13.46
CA ARG A 204 6.72 -19.17 -14.46
C ARG A 204 7.75 -20.15 -15.01
N LEU A 205 8.94 -19.64 -15.33
CA LEU A 205 10.01 -20.44 -15.93
C LEU A 205 10.76 -21.32 -14.91
N SER A 206 10.61 -21.06 -13.61
CA SER A 206 11.30 -21.79 -12.53
C SER A 206 11.00 -23.30 -12.50
N TYR A 207 9.84 -23.73 -13.02
CA TYR A 207 9.43 -25.13 -13.09
C TYR A 207 9.72 -25.79 -14.46
N THR A 208 10.49 -25.12 -15.31
CA THR A 208 10.81 -25.58 -16.66
C THR A 208 12.29 -25.89 -16.80
N ASP A 209 12.67 -26.61 -17.86
CA ASP A 209 14.08 -26.85 -18.21
C ASP A 209 14.78 -25.61 -18.81
N SER A 210 14.10 -24.45 -18.84
CA SER A 210 14.61 -23.20 -19.41
C SER A 210 14.38 -22.04 -18.44
N PRO A 211 14.92 -22.08 -17.21
CA PRO A 211 14.79 -21.01 -16.24
C PRO A 211 15.43 -19.73 -16.78
N LEU A 212 14.92 -18.57 -16.36
CA LEU A 212 15.51 -17.29 -16.73
C LEU A 212 16.76 -17.04 -15.88
N GLU A 213 17.92 -16.96 -16.52
CA GLU A 213 19.18 -16.72 -15.81
C GLU A 213 19.23 -15.30 -15.21
N PRO A 214 19.95 -15.07 -14.09
CA PRO A 214 20.04 -13.75 -13.48
C PRO A 214 20.50 -12.64 -14.42
N ARG A 215 21.44 -12.93 -15.33
CA ARG A 215 21.92 -11.96 -16.33
C ARG A 215 20.88 -11.65 -17.39
N GLN A 216 20.10 -12.65 -17.82
CA GLN A 216 19.00 -12.44 -18.76
C GLN A 216 17.88 -11.61 -18.13
N ALA A 217 17.59 -11.85 -16.84
CA ALA A 217 16.60 -11.10 -16.09
C ALA A 217 16.95 -9.60 -16.00
N GLU A 218 18.19 -9.25 -15.61
CA GLU A 218 18.62 -7.84 -15.57
C GLU A 218 18.64 -7.21 -16.96
N ALA A 219 19.15 -7.91 -17.98
CA ALA A 219 19.14 -7.40 -19.36
C ALA A 219 17.72 -7.15 -19.89
N LEU A 220 16.75 -8.00 -19.51
CA LEU A 220 15.35 -7.80 -19.85
C LEU A 220 14.75 -6.59 -19.12
N VAL A 221 15.08 -6.38 -17.84
CA VAL A 221 14.66 -5.19 -17.08
C VAL A 221 15.20 -3.92 -17.74
N ASP A 222 16.49 -3.88 -18.06
CA ASP A 222 17.13 -2.71 -18.67
C ASP A 222 16.50 -2.36 -20.03
N LEU A 223 16.26 -3.38 -20.87
CA LEU A 223 15.55 -3.23 -22.14
C LEU A 223 14.13 -2.70 -21.93
N MET A 224 13.37 -3.25 -20.98
CA MET A 224 12.02 -2.77 -20.69
C MET A 224 12.03 -1.32 -20.19
N VAL A 225 13.03 -0.91 -19.40
CA VAL A 225 13.20 0.46 -18.93
C VAL A 225 13.52 1.39 -20.10
N GLU A 226 14.42 1.00 -21.01
CA GLU A 226 14.78 1.75 -22.21
C GLU A 226 13.55 2.02 -23.09
N VAL A 227 12.78 0.97 -23.41
CA VAL A 227 11.56 1.09 -24.23
C VAL A 227 10.44 1.89 -23.52
N SER A 228 10.33 1.76 -22.20
CA SER A 228 9.34 2.53 -21.41
C SER A 228 9.72 4.00 -21.27
N GLY A 229 11.02 4.33 -21.26
CA GLY A 229 11.52 5.70 -21.22
C GLY A 229 11.26 6.47 -22.51
N GLU A 230 11.26 5.77 -23.66
CA GLU A 230 10.86 6.32 -24.95
C GLU A 230 9.34 6.44 -25.09
N ASN A 231 8.59 5.55 -24.45
CA ASN A 231 7.12 5.52 -24.45
C ASN A 231 6.58 5.91 -23.08
N THR A 232 6.66 7.20 -22.72
CA THR A 232 6.10 7.71 -21.45
C THR A 232 4.57 7.64 -21.46
N VAL A 233 4.01 6.46 -21.24
CA VAL A 233 2.64 6.27 -20.76
C VAL A 233 2.74 6.13 -19.25
N SER A 234 2.36 7.18 -18.53
CA SER A 234 2.41 7.25 -17.06
C SER A 234 1.91 5.95 -16.42
N SER A 235 2.80 5.23 -15.74
CA SER A 235 2.44 4.12 -14.86
C SER A 235 1.46 4.65 -13.81
N ARG A 236 0.20 4.22 -13.88
CA ARG A 236 -0.87 4.63 -12.97
C ARG A 236 -0.78 3.80 -11.69
N PRO A 237 -0.84 4.42 -10.50
CA PRO A 237 -0.73 3.68 -9.26
C PRO A 237 -1.86 2.67 -9.07
N GLY A 238 -1.52 1.39 -8.91
CA GLY A 238 -2.49 0.29 -8.82
C GLY A 238 -3.02 0.11 -7.40
N VAL A 239 -4.21 0.62 -7.09
CA VAL A 239 -4.96 0.21 -5.89
C VAL A 239 -5.87 -0.97 -6.28
N SER A 240 -5.51 -2.18 -5.86
CA SER A 240 -6.41 -3.34 -5.93
C SER A 240 -7.37 -3.30 -4.75
N VAL A 241 -8.68 -3.21 -5.03
CA VAL A 241 -9.73 -3.46 -4.04
C VAL A 241 -10.23 -4.88 -4.27
N ILE A 242 -9.96 -5.79 -3.33
CA ILE A 242 -10.58 -7.12 -3.34
C ILE A 242 -12.01 -6.93 -2.83
N VAL A 243 -12.99 -7.10 -3.72
CA VAL A 243 -14.41 -7.16 -3.36
C VAL A 243 -14.79 -8.64 -3.23
N ASP A 244 -15.13 -9.08 -2.03
CA ASP A 244 -15.74 -10.40 -1.82
C ASP A 244 -17.17 -10.39 -2.41
N PRO A 245 -17.52 -11.29 -3.34
CA PRO A 245 -18.83 -11.30 -3.98
C PRO A 245 -19.98 -11.70 -3.03
N SER A 246 -19.70 -12.12 -1.79
CA SER A 246 -20.70 -12.54 -0.80
C SER A 246 -20.99 -11.53 0.31
N ASP A 247 -20.13 -10.53 0.51
CA ASP A 247 -20.30 -9.44 1.47
C ASP A 247 -20.11 -8.08 0.75
N GLN A 248 -21.14 -7.23 0.74
CA GLN A 248 -21.11 -5.87 0.13
C GLN A 248 -20.16 -4.88 0.83
N GLN A 249 -19.14 -5.36 1.55
CA GLN A 249 -18.14 -4.55 2.22
C GLN A 249 -16.76 -4.81 1.61
N ALA A 250 -16.37 -3.91 0.72
CA ALA A 250 -15.00 -3.79 0.26
C ALA A 250 -14.12 -3.38 1.45
N VAL A 251 -13.38 -4.32 2.01
CA VAL A 251 -12.22 -3.97 2.85
C VAL A 251 -11.11 -3.60 1.87
N PRO A 252 -10.67 -2.34 1.78
CA PRO A 252 -9.54 -1.98 0.95
C PRO A 252 -8.29 -2.51 1.66
N ILE A 253 -7.92 -3.76 1.40
CA ILE A 253 -6.56 -4.21 1.63
C ILE A 253 -5.76 -3.52 0.53
N VAL A 254 -5.14 -2.38 0.86
CA VAL A 254 -4.15 -1.71 0.01
C VAL A 254 -2.87 -2.55 0.05
N GLN A 255 -2.96 -3.76 -0.46
CA GLN A 255 -1.80 -4.48 -0.92
C GLN A 255 -1.47 -3.79 -2.23
N GLY A 256 -0.39 -3.00 -2.25
CA GLY A 256 0.06 -2.36 -3.49
C GLY A 256 0.22 -3.47 -4.53
N ALA A 257 -0.75 -3.58 -5.43
CA ALA A 257 -0.68 -4.51 -6.54
C ALA A 257 0.64 -4.15 -7.21
N ALA A 258 1.55 -5.12 -7.28
CA ALA A 258 2.86 -4.88 -7.87
C ALA A 258 2.61 -4.40 -9.29
N GLU A 259 2.73 -3.09 -9.51
CA GLU A 259 2.48 -2.44 -10.78
C GLU A 259 3.33 -3.17 -11.80
N SER A 260 2.73 -3.96 -12.68
CA SER A 260 3.47 -4.65 -13.72
C SER A 260 3.53 -3.74 -14.93
N SER A 261 4.72 -3.51 -15.47
CA SER A 261 4.83 -2.77 -16.73
C SER A 261 4.19 -3.60 -17.85
N PRO A 262 3.35 -3.00 -18.72
CA PRO A 262 2.80 -3.70 -19.87
C PRO A 262 3.93 -4.18 -20.79
N VAL A 263 3.74 -5.35 -21.39
CA VAL A 263 4.67 -5.88 -22.39
C VAL A 263 4.22 -5.42 -23.77
N THR A 264 5.01 -4.54 -24.40
CA THR A 264 4.67 -4.01 -25.73
C THR A 264 5.22 -4.89 -26.85
N PRO A 265 4.69 -4.80 -28.09
CA PRO A 265 5.24 -5.51 -29.24
C PRO A 265 6.73 -5.22 -29.49
N GLU A 266 7.15 -3.98 -29.29
CA GLU A 266 8.55 -3.55 -29.42
C GLU A 266 9.44 -4.25 -28.39
N MET A 267 8.95 -4.38 -27.14
CA MET A 267 9.66 -5.14 -26.11
C MET A 267 9.81 -6.62 -26.49
N LEU A 268 8.80 -7.24 -27.10
CA LEU A 268 8.86 -8.64 -27.54
C LEU A 268 9.90 -8.85 -28.64
N GLU A 269 9.98 -7.92 -29.60
CA GLU A 269 10.97 -7.99 -30.68
C GLU A 269 12.39 -7.90 -30.13
N LEU A 270 12.65 -6.93 -29.25
CA LEU A 270 13.97 -6.75 -28.65
C LEU A 270 14.31 -7.88 -27.67
N ALA A 271 13.33 -8.40 -26.93
CA ALA A 271 13.52 -9.49 -25.97
C ALA A 271 14.03 -10.77 -26.67
N GLY A 272 13.70 -10.99 -27.95
CA GLY A 272 14.24 -12.10 -28.74
C GLY A 272 15.77 -12.10 -28.92
N ARG A 273 16.47 -11.01 -28.58
CA ARG A 273 17.94 -10.94 -28.55
C ARG A 273 18.55 -11.48 -27.24
N VAL A 274 17.75 -11.52 -26.17
CA VAL A 274 18.18 -11.88 -24.81
C VAL A 274 17.59 -13.23 -24.38
N LEU A 275 16.37 -13.52 -24.83
CA LEU A 275 15.59 -14.69 -24.46
C LEU A 275 15.67 -15.78 -25.54
N ASP A 276 15.73 -17.03 -25.11
CA ASP A 276 15.56 -18.16 -26.03
C ASP A 276 14.08 -18.31 -26.47
N SER A 277 13.81 -19.19 -27.44
CA SER A 277 12.45 -19.34 -28.00
C SER A 277 11.39 -19.79 -26.98
N ARG A 278 11.75 -20.58 -25.95
CA ARG A 278 10.81 -21.00 -24.90
C ARG A 278 10.55 -19.84 -23.94
N GLN A 279 11.60 -19.15 -23.53
CA GLN A 279 11.51 -17.96 -22.67
C GLN A 279 10.72 -16.83 -23.35
N LEU A 280 10.96 -16.59 -24.64
CA LEU A 280 10.25 -15.58 -25.43
C LEU A 280 8.75 -15.91 -25.59
N LYS A 281 8.42 -17.19 -25.79
CA LYS A 281 7.02 -17.63 -25.80
C LYS A 281 6.36 -17.35 -24.44
N ALA A 282 7.01 -17.72 -23.34
CA ALA A 282 6.48 -17.47 -22.00
C ALA A 282 6.32 -15.96 -21.70
N PHE A 283 7.22 -15.13 -22.21
CA PHE A 283 7.13 -13.68 -22.08
C PHE A 283 5.98 -13.09 -22.91
N THR A 284 5.77 -13.59 -24.13
CA THR A 284 4.61 -13.25 -24.96
C THR A 284 3.29 -13.63 -24.28
N ASP A 285 3.20 -14.86 -23.76
CA ASP A 285 2.03 -15.36 -23.06
C ASP A 285 1.73 -14.51 -21.81
N LEU A 286 2.77 -14.13 -21.05
CA LEU A 286 2.63 -13.22 -19.91
C LEU A 286 2.11 -11.84 -20.34
N GLY A 287 2.63 -11.28 -21.43
CA GLY A 287 2.16 -10.00 -21.97
C GLY A 287 0.66 -10.01 -22.32
N GLN A 288 0.20 -11.09 -22.97
CA GLN A 288 -1.21 -11.27 -23.31
C GLN A 288 -2.11 -11.35 -22.07
N GLU A 289 -1.65 -12.05 -21.03
CA GLU A 289 -2.39 -12.17 -19.78
C GLU A 289 -2.48 -10.83 -19.03
N LEU A 290 -1.39 -10.07 -18.95
CA LEU A 290 -1.38 -8.74 -18.35
C LEU A 290 -2.32 -7.79 -19.08
N TYR A 291 -2.34 -7.85 -20.41
CA TYR A 291 -3.27 -7.07 -21.24
C TYR A 291 -4.73 -7.46 -20.98
N ALA A 292 -5.03 -8.76 -20.95
CA ALA A 292 -6.37 -9.25 -20.66
C ALA A 292 -6.83 -8.86 -19.23
N ALA A 293 -5.94 -8.96 -18.25
CA ALA A 293 -6.22 -8.54 -16.87
C ALA A 293 -6.51 -7.04 -16.80
N ALA A 294 -5.74 -6.19 -17.50
CA ALA A 294 -5.99 -4.75 -17.57
C ALA A 294 -7.36 -4.45 -18.19
N MET A 295 -7.73 -5.12 -19.30
CA MET A 295 -9.04 -4.97 -19.93
C MET A 295 -10.19 -5.35 -18.99
N VAL A 296 -10.05 -6.42 -18.20
CA VAL A 296 -11.07 -6.83 -17.22
C VAL A 296 -11.27 -5.75 -16.17
N VAL A 297 -10.19 -5.14 -15.67
CA VAL A 297 -10.26 -4.04 -14.70
C VAL A 297 -10.93 -2.82 -15.30
N ASP A 298 -10.59 -2.46 -16.54
CA ASP A 298 -11.19 -1.29 -17.21
C ASP A 298 -12.69 -1.51 -17.50
N LEU A 299 -13.07 -2.70 -17.95
CA LEU A 299 -14.48 -3.06 -18.15
C LEU A 299 -15.25 -3.09 -16.83
N ALA A 300 -14.66 -3.64 -15.77
CA ALA A 300 -15.24 -3.61 -14.43
C ALA A 300 -15.45 -2.17 -13.95
N ARG A 301 -14.49 -1.28 -14.22
CA ARG A 301 -14.60 0.14 -13.88
C ARG A 301 -15.72 0.83 -14.66
N GLU A 302 -15.81 0.60 -15.97
CA GLU A 302 -16.85 1.17 -16.83
C GLU A 302 -18.26 0.68 -16.44
N THR A 303 -18.40 -0.61 -16.14
CA THR A 303 -19.67 -1.20 -15.71
C THR A 303 -20.11 -0.68 -14.34
N MET A 304 -19.19 -0.48 -13.39
CA MET A 304 -19.52 0.15 -12.10
C MET A 304 -19.88 1.64 -12.25
N ALA A 305 -19.17 2.38 -13.11
CA ALA A 305 -19.47 3.78 -13.36
C ALA A 305 -20.85 3.98 -14.00
N THR A 306 -21.25 3.08 -14.91
CA THR A 306 -22.56 3.13 -15.58
C THR A 306 -23.72 2.69 -14.68
N GLN A 307 -23.51 1.71 -13.78
CA GLN A 307 -24.53 1.31 -12.79
C GLN A 307 -24.74 2.35 -11.68
N GLY A 308 -23.72 3.13 -11.32
CA GLY A 308 -23.83 4.22 -10.34
C GLY A 308 -24.72 5.39 -10.77
N ASN A 309 -25.13 5.45 -12.05
CA ASN A 309 -25.92 6.56 -12.60
C ASN A 309 -27.45 6.35 -12.51
N HIS A 310 -27.93 5.31 -11.82
CA HIS A 310 -29.36 5.14 -11.52
C HIS A 310 -29.68 5.57 -10.07
N LYS A 311 -30.08 6.85 -9.93
CA LYS A 311 -30.72 7.50 -8.76
C LYS A 311 -29.97 7.37 -7.42
N ILE A 312 -29.05 8.31 -7.19
CA ILE A 312 -28.81 8.86 -5.85
C ILE A 312 -29.24 10.33 -5.88
N PRO A 313 -30.09 10.82 -4.96
CA PRO A 313 -30.48 12.23 -4.91
C PRO A 313 -29.25 13.13 -4.72
N SER A 314 -29.26 14.24 -5.46
CA SER A 314 -28.19 15.21 -5.76
C SER A 314 -27.52 15.92 -4.57
N THR A 315 -26.92 15.19 -3.64
CA THR A 315 -26.20 15.78 -2.48
C THR A 315 -24.77 15.26 -2.29
N LEU A 316 -24.22 14.53 -3.27
CA LEU A 316 -22.85 14.00 -3.24
C LEU A 316 -22.12 14.25 -4.57
N GLU A 317 -22.30 15.42 -5.20
CA GLU A 317 -21.35 15.92 -6.19
C GLU A 317 -20.08 16.37 -5.45
N GLY A 318 -18.99 15.62 -5.56
CA GLY A 318 -17.69 16.04 -5.04
C GLY A 318 -16.64 14.95 -4.85
N LEU A 319 -17.03 13.66 -4.83
CA LEU A 319 -16.06 12.57 -4.72
C LEU A 319 -15.75 11.97 -6.09
N ASP A 320 -15.04 12.73 -6.90
CA ASP A 320 -14.45 12.25 -8.14
C ASP A 320 -13.27 11.31 -7.82
N ILE A 321 -13.50 10.00 -7.94
CA ILE A 321 -12.49 8.93 -7.85
C ILE A 321 -11.39 9.12 -8.94
N HIS A 322 -11.63 10.02 -9.89
CA HIS A 322 -10.76 10.34 -11.02
C HIS A 322 -9.42 11.03 -10.66
N LEU A 323 -9.26 11.56 -9.44
CA LEU A 323 -8.10 12.39 -9.04
C LEU A 323 -7.01 11.65 -8.23
N LEU A 324 -7.25 10.40 -7.84
CA LEU A 324 -6.29 9.57 -7.07
C LEU A 324 -5.37 8.69 -7.96
N LEU A 325 -5.50 8.77 -9.28
CA LEU A 325 -4.84 7.88 -10.25
C LEU A 325 -3.96 8.60 -11.30
N GLN A 326 -3.53 9.81 -10.97
CA GLN A 326 -2.43 10.56 -11.62
C GLN A 326 -1.46 11.00 -10.55
#